data_AF-A0AAU8A8M1-F1
#
_entry.id   AF-A0AAU8A8M1-F1
#
_cell.length_a   1.000
_cell.length_b   1.000
_cell.length_c   1.000
_cell.angle_alpha   90.00
_cell.angle_beta   90.00
_cell.angle_gamma   90.00
#
_symmetry.space_group_name_H-M   'P 1'
#
loop_
_entity.id
_entity.type
_entity.pdbx_description
1 polymer ?
#
loop_
_entity_poly.entity_id
_entity_poly.type
_entity_poly.pdbx_seq_one_letter_code
_entity_poly.pdbx_strand_id
1 'polypeptide(L)' 'MKEKEDNKKSEMLRELDDKMREFAKEREKLNQMSSERIALGRPLTDGELLKQNETCGEIGITITRLQALLDEYEGD' A
#
# COMPACT_ATOMS: atom_id res chain seq x y z
N MET A 1 -30.61 -7.08 -5.13
CA MET A 1 -29.85 -6.10 -4.32
C MET A 1 -28.63 -6.78 -3.71
N LYS A 2 -28.81 -7.85 -2.92
CA LYS A 2 -27.72 -8.68 -2.37
C LYS A 2 -26.60 -9.07 -3.33
N GLU A 3 -26.92 -9.66 -4.50
CA GLU A 3 -25.86 -10.05 -5.48
C GLU A 3 -24.98 -8.88 -5.95
N LYS A 4 -25.51 -7.64 -5.99
CA LYS A 4 -24.72 -6.47 -6.40
C LYS A 4 -23.80 -5.98 -5.28
N GLU A 5 -24.21 -6.15 -4.02
CA GLU A 5 -23.39 -5.81 -2.84
C GLU A 5 -22.30 -6.86 -2.63
N ASP A 6 -22.62 -8.14 -2.79
CA ASP A 6 -21.65 -9.23 -2.72
C ASP A 6 -20.55 -9.10 -3.79
N ASN A 7 -20.93 -8.71 -5.01
CA ASN A 7 -19.96 -8.46 -6.09
C ASN A 7 -19.04 -7.27 -5.77
N LYS A 8 -19.57 -6.16 -5.23
CA LYS A 8 -18.76 -5.01 -4.83
C LYS A 8 -17.79 -5.36 -3.70
N LYS A 9 -18.25 -6.09 -2.69
CA LYS A 9 -17.40 -6.58 -1.60
C LYS A 9 -16.27 -7.45 -2.15
N SER A 10 -16.59 -8.38 -3.07
CA SER A 10 -15.57 -9.22 -3.71
C SER A 10 -14.57 -8.42 -4.54
N GLU A 11 -14.99 -7.36 -5.23
CA GLU A 11 -14.07 -6.49 -5.98
C GLU A 11 -13.14 -5.73 -5.03
N MET A 12 -13.67 -5.17 -3.95
CA MET A 12 -12.89 -4.45 -2.94
C MET A 12 -11.89 -5.35 -2.22
N LEU A 13 -12.24 -6.60 -1.92
CA LEU A 13 -11.32 -7.57 -1.34
C LEU A 13 -10.16 -7.91 -2.30
N ARG A 14 -10.42 -8.00 -3.61
CA ARG A 14 -9.38 -8.20 -4.62
C ARG A 14 -8.46 -6.99 -4.73
N GLU A 15 -9.05 -5.78 -4.78
CA GLU A 15 -8.28 -4.54 -4.82
C GLU A 15 -7.40 -4.39 -3.58
N LEU A 16 -7.92 -4.74 -2.40
CA LEU A 16 -7.16 -4.75 -1.16
C LEU A 16 -5.96 -5.73 -1.22
N ASP A 17 -6.17 -6.97 -1.69
CA ASP A 17 -5.06 -7.94 -1.83
C ASP A 17 -4.00 -7.42 -2.81
N ASP A 18 -4.42 -6.88 -3.95
CA ASP A 18 -3.52 -6.30 -4.95
C ASP A 18 -2.70 -5.13 -4.37
N LYS A 19 -3.35 -4.22 -3.64
CA LYS A 19 -2.68 -3.09 -2.99
C LYS A 19 -1.73 -3.53 -1.89
N MET A 20 -2.08 -4.56 -1.10
CA MET A 20 -1.15 -5.12 -0.11
C MET A 20 0.09 -5.75 -0.75
N ARG A 21 -0.07 -6.47 -1.88
CA ARG A 21 1.06 -7.02 -2.64
C ARG A 21 1.93 -5.93 -3.24
N GLU A 22 1.32 -4.87 -3.77
CA GLU A 22 2.02 -3.69 -4.28
C GLU A 22 2.83 -3.01 -3.17
N PHE A 23 2.20 -2.77 -2.01
CA PHE A 23 2.87 -2.18 -0.85
C PHE A 23 4.06 -3.01 -0.37
N ALA A 24 3.92 -4.33 -0.32
CA ALA A 24 5.02 -5.23 0.08
C ALA A 24 6.24 -5.09 -0.85
N LYS A 25 6.01 -5.01 -2.17
CA LYS A 25 7.07 -4.82 -3.17
C LYS A 25 7.74 -3.45 -3.05
N GLU A 26 6.96 -2.38 -2.96
CA GLU A 26 7.51 -1.03 -2.87
C GLU A 26 8.25 -0.79 -1.55
N ARG A 27 7.82 -1.43 -0.46
CA ARG A 27 8.53 -1.43 0.81
C ARG A 27 9.86 -2.18 0.73
N GLU A 28 9.90 -3.33 0.06
CA GLU A 28 11.14 -4.07 -0.17
C GLU A 28 12.15 -3.23 -0.96
N LYS A 29 11.68 -2.57 -2.03
CA LYS A 29 12.48 -1.63 -2.82
C LYS A 29 13.00 -0.47 -1.98
N LEU A 30 12.17 0.15 -1.14
CA LEU A 30 12.60 1.21 -0.23
C LEU A 30 13.69 0.73 0.74
N ASN A 31 13.58 -0.50 1.26
CA ASN A 31 14.58 -1.10 2.13
C ASN A 31 15.91 -1.35 1.41
N GLN A 32 15.86 -1.85 0.17
CA GLN A 32 17.05 -2.03 -0.68
C GLN A 32 17.74 -0.68 -0.93
N MET A 33 16.96 0.31 -1.36
CA MET A 33 17.44 1.68 -1.61
C MET A 33 18.08 2.29 -0.35
N SER A 34 17.49 2.09 0.82
CA SER A 34 18.03 2.58 2.09
C SER A 34 19.34 1.87 2.45
N SER A 35 19.40 0.55 2.28
CA SER A 35 20.58 -0.27 2.57
C SER A 35 21.76 0.11 1.68
N GLU A 36 21.52 0.32 0.39
CA GLU A 36 22.54 0.79 -0.55
C GLU A 36 23.11 2.15 -0.14
N ARG A 37 22.26 3.09 0.27
CA ARG A 37 22.69 4.42 0.73
C ARG A 37 23.56 4.34 1.97
N ILE A 38 23.17 3.53 2.95
CA ILE A 38 23.96 3.27 4.16
C ILE A 38 25.33 2.70 3.79
N ALA A 39 25.38 1.70 2.91
CA ALA A 39 26.63 1.08 2.48
C ALA A 39 27.55 2.06 1.74
N LEU A 40 26.98 3.03 1.02
CA LEU A 40 27.71 4.06 0.29
C LEU A 40 27.99 5.33 1.12
N GLY A 41 27.57 5.38 2.39
CA GLY A 41 27.70 6.58 3.24
C GLY A 41 26.87 7.77 2.72
N ARG A 42 25.81 7.53 1.96
CA ARG A 42 24.91 8.54 1.39
C ARG A 42 23.78 8.86 2.36
N PRO A 43 23.24 10.09 2.33
CA PRO A 43 22.12 10.46 3.19
C PRO A 43 20.85 9.68 2.83
N LEU A 44 19.98 9.48 3.81
CA LEU A 44 18.63 8.89 3.63
C LEU A 44 17.57 9.96 3.30
N THR A 45 18.02 11.12 2.81
CA THR A 45 17.15 12.27 2.51
C THR A 45 17.30 12.73 1.07
N ASP A 46 17.89 11.92 0.20
CA ASP A 46 17.91 12.23 -1.23
C ASP A 46 16.51 12.08 -1.84
N GLY A 47 16.28 12.85 -2.90
CA GLY A 47 14.95 12.97 -3.48
C GLY A 47 14.37 11.67 -4.02
N GLU A 48 15.19 10.71 -4.46
CA GLU A 48 14.68 9.42 -4.94
C GLU A 48 14.15 8.57 -3.78
N LEU A 49 14.87 8.52 -2.65
CA LEU A 49 14.40 7.79 -1.47
C LEU A 49 13.13 8.42 -0.89
N LEU A 50 13.08 9.76 -0.84
CA LEU A 50 11.90 10.47 -0.36
C LEU A 50 10.68 10.21 -1.24
N LYS A 51 10.83 10.26 -2.57
CA LYS A 51 9.75 9.90 -3.50
C LYS A 51 9.28 8.46 -3.32
N GLN A 52 10.21 7.52 -3.16
CA GLN A 52 9.86 6.13 -2.92
C GLN A 52 9.09 5.94 -1.59
N ASN A 53 9.49 6.69 -0.55
CA ASN A 53 8.78 6.71 0.72
C ASN A 53 7.36 7.30 0.58
N GLU A 54 7.21 8.39 -0.16
CA GLU A 54 5.89 8.96 -0.51
C GLU A 54 5.00 7.95 -1.23
N THR A 55 5.53 7.23 -2.23
CA THR A 55 4.79 6.16 -2.93
C THR A 55 4.30 5.09 -1.96
N CYS A 56 5.15 4.63 -1.03
CA CYS A 56 4.73 3.67 0.00
C CYS A 56 3.61 4.26 0.87
N GLY A 57 3.72 5.53 1.26
CA GLY A 57 2.70 6.24 2.04
C GLY A 57 1.34 6.31 1.34
N GLU A 58 1.32 6.66 0.06
CA GLU A 58 0.08 6.74 -0.74
C GLU A 58 -0.62 5.39 -0.87
N ILE A 59 0.14 4.31 -1.09
CA ILE A 59 -0.41 2.96 -1.13
C ILE A 59 -0.97 2.58 0.25
N GLY A 60 -0.26 2.89 1.34
CA GLY A 60 -0.73 2.64 2.71
C GLY A 60 -2.04 3.36 3.06
N ILE A 61 -2.20 4.60 2.60
CA ILE A 61 -3.46 5.36 2.74
C ILE A 61 -4.59 4.65 1.99
N THR A 62 -4.32 4.17 0.78
CA THR A 62 -5.30 3.45 -0.05
C THR A 62 -5.75 2.15 0.62
N ILE A 63 -4.81 1.36 1.15
CA ILE A 63 -5.10 0.14 1.93
C ILE A 63 -6.00 0.45 3.12
N THR A 64 -5.64 1.47 3.91
CA THR A 64 -6.39 1.86 5.12
C THR A 64 -7.83 2.25 4.76
N ARG A 65 -8.01 2.98 3.65
CA ARG A 65 -9.34 3.35 3.15
C ARG A 65 -10.15 2.15 2.69
N LEU A 66 -9.55 1.20 1.97
CA LEU A 66 -10.22 -0.01 1.51
C LEU A 66 -10.65 -0.89 2.69
N GLN A 67 -9.80 -1.03 3.72
CA GLN A 67 -10.12 -1.74 4.95
C GLN A 67 -11.31 -1.09 5.67
N ALA A 68 -11.28 0.23 5.87
CA ALA A 68 -12.39 0.94 6.52
C ALA A 68 -13.72 0.76 5.78
N LEU A 69 -13.71 0.83 4.44
CA LEU A 69 -14.91 0.59 3.64
C LEU A 69 -15.41 -0.86 3.75
N LEU A 70 -14.50 -1.84 3.78
CA LEU A 70 -14.87 -3.25 3.96
C LEU A 70 -15.47 -3.51 5.35
N ASP A 71 -14.94 -2.87 6.39
CA ASP A 71 -15.49 -2.93 7.75
C ASP A 71 -16.92 -2.35 7.79
N GLU A 72 -17.19 -1.26 7.08
CA GLU A 72 -18.55 -0.71 6.92
C GLU A 72 -19.51 -1.70 6.25
N TYR A 73 -19.05 -2.52 5.29
CA TYR A 73 -19.86 -3.59 4.68
C TYR A 73 -20.09 -4.81 5.59
N GLU A 74 -19.29 -4.99 6.64
CA GLU A 74 -19.42 -6.11 7.59
C GLU A 74 -20.17 -5.73 8.87
N GLY A 75 -20.30 -4.42 9.14
CA GLY A 75 -20.98 -3.87 10.32
C GLY A 75 -22.49 -3.62 10.16
N ASP A 76 -23.04 -3.79 8.96
CA ASP A 76 -24.49 -3.75 8.63
C ASP A 76 -25.05 -5.17 8.39
#